data_AF-A0A515KHI9-F1
#
_entry.id   AF-A0A515KHI9-F1
#
_cell.length_a   1.000
_cell.length_b   1.000
_cell.length_c   1.000
_cell.angle_alpha   90.00
_cell.angle_beta   90.00
_cell.angle_gamma   90.00
#
_symmetry.space_group_name_H-M   'P 1'
#
loop_
_entity.id
_entity.type
_entity.pdbx_description
1 polymer ?
#
loop_
_entity_poly.entity_id
_entity_poly.type
_entity_poly.pdbx_seq_one_letter_code
_entity_poly.pdbx_strand_id
1 'polypeptide(L)'
;MAGSAAAAMVGSFGLAGSRPLLYLASRERTEELLAYSEVRLAANEVLTKASEACHTLLRKHQDALQAVSEVLLVKGRIGGAEVARLLAEYGRAVDRDARTLPPSSLR
;
A
#
# COMPACT_ATOMS: atom_id res chain seq x y z
N MET A 1 -9.40 9.29 0.43
CA MET A 1 -8.26 9.24 1.40
C MET A 1 -8.12 7.81 1.89
N ALA A 2 -6.93 7.31 2.24
CA ALA A 2 -6.67 5.87 2.45
C ALA A 2 -7.75 5.11 3.27
N GLY A 3 -8.32 5.72 4.31
CA GLY A 3 -9.43 5.13 5.08
C GLY A 3 -10.72 4.89 4.28
N SER A 4 -11.10 5.79 3.37
CA SER A 4 -12.26 5.58 2.48
C SER A 4 -12.03 4.42 1.51
N ALA A 5 -10.80 4.27 1.02
CA ALA A 5 -10.43 3.14 0.17
C ALA A 5 -10.46 1.82 0.96
N ALA A 6 -9.90 1.78 2.17
CA ALA A 6 -9.94 0.61 3.04
C ALA A 6 -11.38 0.21 3.43
N ALA A 7 -12.23 1.18 3.79
CA ALA A 7 -13.64 0.93 4.08
C ALA A 7 -14.38 0.36 2.85
N ALA A 8 -14.13 0.90 1.66
CA ALA A 8 -14.71 0.37 0.42
C ALA A 8 -14.20 -1.04 0.09
N MET A 9 -12.91 -1.32 0.29
CA MET A 9 -12.34 -2.67 0.10
C MET A 9 -13.04 -3.70 0.96
N VAL A 10 -13.35 -3.36 2.21
CA VAL A 10 -13.99 -4.28 3.16
C VAL A 10 -15.50 -4.36 2.93
N GLY A 11 -16.21 -3.23 2.99
CA GLY A 11 -17.68 -3.21 3.08
C GLY A 11 -18.41 -2.92 1.77
N SER A 12 -17.70 -2.63 0.67
CA SER A 12 -18.33 -2.44 -0.65
C SER A 12 -17.90 -3.53 -1.63
N PHE A 13 -16.59 -3.81 -1.71
CA PHE A 13 -16.05 -4.81 -2.63
C PHE A 13 -15.88 -6.20 -2.02
N GLY A 14 -15.92 -6.32 -0.69
CA GLY A 14 -15.75 -7.60 0.00
C GLY A 14 -14.37 -8.24 -0.22
N LEU A 15 -13.32 -7.44 -0.45
CA LEU A 15 -11.95 -7.85 -0.75
C LEU A 15 -11.08 -8.07 0.50
N ALA A 16 -11.56 -7.67 1.67
CA ALA A 16 -10.83 -7.76 2.93
C ALA A 16 -11.79 -7.94 4.12
N GLY A 17 -11.25 -8.39 5.26
CA GLY A 17 -12.02 -8.68 6.48
C GLY A 17 -12.43 -10.14 6.64
N SER A 18 -13.13 -10.46 7.73
CA SER A 18 -13.53 -11.83 8.09
C SER A 18 -14.71 -12.38 7.28
N ARG A 19 -15.39 -11.53 6.51
CA ARG A 19 -16.55 -11.86 5.67
C ARG A 19 -16.34 -11.37 4.24
N PRO A 20 -15.58 -12.11 3.41
CA PRO A 20 -15.40 -11.76 2.00
C PRO A 20 -16.74 -11.80 1.26
N LEU A 21 -16.87 -11.00 0.18
CA LEU A 21 -18.06 -10.87 -0.68
C LEU A 21 -19.29 -10.19 -0.06
N LEU A 22 -19.14 -9.47 1.06
CA LEU A 22 -20.25 -8.71 1.66
C LEU A 22 -20.35 -7.30 1.07
N TYR A 23 -21.51 -6.97 0.50
CA TYR A 23 -21.88 -5.61 0.13
C TYR A 23 -22.76 -5.00 1.23
N LEU A 24 -22.23 -3.97 1.91
CA LEU A 24 -22.94 -3.22 2.95
C LEU A 24 -23.45 -1.88 2.44
N ALA A 25 -22.64 -1.15 1.66
CA ALA A 25 -23.03 0.10 1.04
C ALA A 25 -22.13 0.46 -0.16
N SER A 26 -22.50 1.51 -0.90
CA SER A 26 -21.68 2.03 -2.00
C SER A 26 -20.37 2.63 -1.49
N ARG A 27 -19.29 2.51 -2.27
CA ARG A 27 -17.95 3.02 -1.92
C ARG A 27 -17.92 4.53 -1.64
N GLU A 28 -18.82 5.30 -2.24
CA GLU A 28 -18.96 6.74 -2.03
C GLU A 28 -19.51 7.08 -0.63
N ARG A 29 -20.17 6.11 0.03
CA ARG A 29 -20.79 6.29 1.35
C ARG A 29 -19.87 5.80 2.47
N THR A 30 -18.69 6.42 2.57
CA THR A 30 -17.68 6.02 3.56
C THR A 30 -18.18 6.09 5.01
N GLU A 31 -18.96 7.11 5.36
CA GLU A 31 -19.51 7.25 6.72
C GLU A 31 -20.48 6.11 7.07
N GLU A 32 -21.32 5.71 6.11
CA GLU A 32 -22.24 4.57 6.25
C GLU A 32 -21.45 3.25 6.43
N LEU A 33 -20.41 3.05 5.63
CA LEU A 33 -19.53 1.87 5.76
C LEU A 33 -18.83 1.83 7.13
N LEU A 34 -18.38 2.97 7.65
CA LEU A 34 -17.70 3.06 8.95
C LEU A 34 -18.66 3.00 10.15
N ALA A 35 -19.98 3.05 9.94
CA ALA A 35 -20.96 2.80 10.99
C ALA A 35 -20.86 1.36 11.52
N TYR A 36 -20.50 0.40 10.65
CA TYR A 36 -20.30 -1.00 11.00
C TYR A 36 -18.95 -1.20 11.72
N SER A 37 -18.99 -1.70 12.95
CA SER A 37 -17.79 -1.91 13.77
C SER A 37 -16.81 -2.91 13.15
N GLU A 38 -17.32 -3.98 12.55
CA GLU A 38 -16.54 -4.98 11.82
C GLU A 38 -15.79 -4.38 10.62
N VAL A 39 -16.41 -3.43 9.91
CA VAL A 39 -15.75 -2.70 8.81
C VAL A 39 -14.64 -1.82 9.33
N ARG A 40 -14.85 -1.10 10.45
CA ARG A 40 -13.79 -0.27 11.06
C ARG A 40 -12.57 -1.10 11.46
N LEU A 41 -12.80 -2.24 12.12
CA LEU A 41 -11.71 -3.12 12.55
C LEU A 41 -10.91 -3.65 11.36
N ALA A 42 -11.59 -4.21 10.36
CA ALA A 42 -10.93 -4.75 9.17
C ALA A 42 -10.26 -3.64 8.32
N ALA A 43 -10.85 -2.45 8.21
CA ALA A 43 -10.24 -1.33 7.52
C ALA A 43 -8.96 -0.87 8.24
N ASN A 44 -8.96 -0.83 9.57
CA ASN A 44 -7.76 -0.54 10.34
C ASN A 44 -6.67 -1.60 10.12
N GLU A 45 -7.01 -2.89 10.08
CA GLU A 45 -6.04 -3.95 9.77
C GLU A 45 -5.40 -3.76 8.39
N VAL A 46 -6.20 -3.42 7.37
CA VAL A 46 -5.70 -3.12 6.02
C VAL A 46 -4.72 -1.94 6.05
N LEU A 47 -5.08 -0.86 6.75
CA LEU A 47 -4.25 0.33 6.87
C LEU A 47 -2.94 0.05 7.63
N THR A 48 -3.00 -0.72 8.72
CA THR A 48 -1.82 -1.11 9.49
C THR A 48 -0.86 -1.92 8.62
N LYS A 49 -1.35 -2.95 7.92
CA LYS A 49 -0.53 -3.76 7.00
C LYS A 49 0.08 -2.91 5.87
N ALA A 50 -0.70 -1.99 5.30
CA ALA A 50 -0.20 -1.09 4.27
C ALA A 50 0.90 -0.16 4.83
N SER A 51 0.71 0.39 6.03
CA SER A 51 1.70 1.24 6.71
C SER A 51 3.00 0.49 6.99
N GLU A 52 2.91 -0.74 7.50
CA GLU A 52 4.07 -1.60 7.77
C GLU A 52 4.83 -1.96 6.48
N ALA A 53 4.10 -2.30 5.41
CA ALA A 53 4.69 -2.57 4.10
C ALA A 53 5.39 -1.34 3.52
N CYS A 54 4.76 -0.16 3.61
CA CYS A 54 5.37 1.11 3.21
C CYS A 54 6.64 1.40 4.00
N HIS A 55 6.61 1.26 5.33
CA HIS A 55 7.78 1.51 6.17
C HIS A 55 8.92 0.53 5.86
N THR A 56 8.60 -0.75 5.63
CA THR A 56 9.57 -1.76 5.20
C THR A 56 10.20 -1.41 3.86
N LEU A 57 9.38 -1.01 2.88
CA LEU A 57 9.85 -0.59 1.56
C LEU A 57 10.75 0.64 1.64
N LEU A 58 10.35 1.65 2.40
CA LEU A 58 11.13 2.89 2.58
C LEU A 58 12.47 2.61 3.27
N ARG A 59 12.49 1.78 4.33
CA ARG A 59 13.74 1.37 4.98
C ARG A 59 14.66 0.60 4.04
N LYS A 60 14.10 -0.31 3.24
CA LYS A 60 14.87 -1.10 2.25
C LYS A 60 15.54 -0.20 1.20
N HIS A 61 14.96 0.95 0.91
CA HIS A 61 15.43 1.89 -0.11
C HIS A 61 15.91 3.22 0.48
N GLN A 62 16.45 3.19 1.71
CA GLN A 62 16.87 4.41 2.42
C GLN A 62 17.88 5.24 1.63
N ASP A 63 18.87 4.61 1.00
CA ASP A 63 19.89 5.30 0.20
C ASP A 63 19.28 6.01 -1.02
N ALA A 64 18.36 5.34 -1.72
CA ALA A 64 17.66 5.92 -2.84
C ALA A 64 16.72 7.06 -2.41
N LEU A 65 16.07 6.91 -1.25
CA LEU A 65 15.23 7.97 -0.65
C LEU A 65 16.07 9.20 -0.28
N GLN A 66 17.27 8.99 0.26
CA GLN A 66 18.22 10.05 0.57
C GLN A 66 18.69 10.78 -0.70
N ALA A 67 19.05 10.06 -1.75
CA ALA A 67 19.46 10.67 -3.02
C ALA A 67 18.32 11.50 -3.65
N VAL A 68 17.08 11.01 -3.59
CA VAL A 68 15.89 11.76 -4.06
C VAL A 68 15.66 13.02 -3.22
N SER A 69 15.81 12.93 -1.90
CA SER A 69 15.58 14.06 -0.98
C SER A 69 16.62 15.18 -1.20
N GLU A 70 17.89 14.83 -1.43
CA GLU A 70 18.96 15.77 -1.74
C GLU A 70 18.67 16.56 -3.03
N VAL A 71 18.23 15.88 -4.08
CA VAL A 71 17.85 16.54 -5.34
C VAL A 71 16.64 17.46 -5.13
N LEU A 72 15.64 17.02 -4.37
CA LEU A 72 14.47 17.83 -4.04
C LEU A 72 14.81 19.07 -3.23
N LEU A 73 15.73 18.97 -2.26
CA LEU A 73 16.19 20.10 -1.45
C LEU A 73 16.88 21.17 -2.30
N VAL A 74 17.67 20.76 -3.30
CA VAL A 74 18.41 21.71 -4.16
C VAL A 74 17.52 22.30 -5.26
N LYS A 75 16.68 21.49 -5.91
CA LYS A 75 15.95 21.90 -7.13
C LYS A 75 14.49 22.29 -6.86
N GLY A 76 13.94 21.95 -5.69
CA GLY A 76 12.52 22.12 -5.34
C GLY A 76 11.54 21.26 -6.14
N ARG A 77 12.03 20.52 -7.14
CA ARG A 77 11.25 19.62 -8.00
C ARG A 77 12.14 18.51 -8.54
N ILE A 78 11.55 17.35 -8.78
CA ILE A 78 12.21 16.21 -9.42
C ILE A 78 11.24 15.56 -10.39
N GLY A 79 11.73 15.18 -11.57
CA GLY A 79 10.91 14.50 -12.58
C GLY A 79 10.85 13.00 -12.33
N GLY A 80 9.78 12.33 -12.77
CA GLY A 80 9.64 10.87 -12.63
C GLY A 80 10.78 10.07 -13.28
N ALA A 81 11.31 10.54 -14.42
CA ALA A 81 12.46 9.90 -15.07
C ALA A 81 13.77 10.05 -14.25
N GLU A 82 13.92 11.14 -13.50
CA GLU A 82 15.07 11.37 -12.64
C GLU A 82 14.98 10.50 -11.38
N VAL A 83 13.79 10.40 -10.77
CA VAL A 83 13.50 9.44 -9.69
C VAL A 83 13.80 8.00 -10.12
N ALA A 84 13.36 7.59 -11.30
CA ALA A 84 13.59 6.23 -11.80
C ALA A 84 15.09 5.90 -11.95
N ARG A 85 15.91 6.87 -12.37
CA ARG A 85 17.38 6.70 -12.45
C ARG A 85 18.00 6.54 -11.07
N LEU A 86 17.63 7.41 -10.11
CA LEU A 86 18.13 7.32 -8.74
C LEU A 86 17.72 5.99 -8.08
N LEU A 87 16.50 5.52 -8.32
CA LEU A 87 16.06 4.20 -7.86
C LEU A 87 16.86 3.05 -8.51
N ALA A 88 17.25 3.15 -9.79
CA ALA A 88 18.07 2.12 -10.43
C ALA A 88 19.52 2.12 -9.92
N GLU A 89 20.06 3.30 -9.61
CA GLU A 89 21.42 3.50 -9.14
C GLU A 89 21.60 3.07 -7.68
N TYR A 90 20.70 3.51 -6.81
CA TYR A 90 20.77 3.29 -5.36
C TYR A 90 19.82 2.20 -4.86
N GLY A 91 18.87 1.72 -5.68
CA GLY A 91 17.85 0.75 -5.29
C GLY A 91 18.22 -0.71 -5.52
N ARG A 92 19.51 -1.06 -5.60
CA ARG A 92 19.97 -2.46 -5.72
C ARG A 92 19.69 -3.28 -4.46
N ALA A 93 18.42 -3.66 -4.30
CA ALA A 93 17.96 -4.73 -3.44
C ALA A 93 16.78 -5.51 -4.07
N VAL A 94 16.54 -5.34 -5.37
CA VAL A 94 15.36 -5.88 -6.06
C VAL A 94 15.81 -6.77 -7.20
N ASP A 95 15.61 -8.08 -7.02
CA ASP A 95 15.13 -9.04 -8.02
C ASP A 95 15.89 -10.38 -8.11
N ARG A 96 15.88 -11.17 -7.02
CA ARG A 96 16.02 -12.64 -7.11
C ARG A 96 14.90 -13.45 -6.45
N ASP A 97 14.18 -12.89 -5.47
CA ASP A 97 13.19 -13.67 -4.69
C ASP A 97 11.73 -13.55 -5.17
N ALA A 98 11.41 -12.63 -6.09
CA ALA A 98 10.04 -12.47 -6.57
C ALA A 98 9.55 -13.61 -7.51
N ARG A 99 10.44 -14.54 -7.90
CA ARG A 99 10.07 -15.73 -8.71
C ARG A 99 9.75 -16.99 -7.90
N THR A 100 9.84 -16.94 -6.57
CA THR A 100 9.51 -18.09 -5.70
C THR A 100 8.29 -17.79 -4.84
N LEU A 101 7.14 -17.59 -5.48
CA LEU A 101 5.86 -17.92 -4.86
C LEU A 101 5.62 -19.42 -5.13
N PRO A 102 5.47 -20.26 -4.09
CA PRO A 102 5.13 -21.66 -4.29
C PRO A 102 3.75 -21.75 -4.97
N PRO A 103 3.51 -22.72 -5.88
CA PRO A 103 2.16 -23.00 -6.35
C PRO A 103 1.32 -23.36 -5.12
N SER A 104 0.35 -22.50 -4.82
CA SER A 104 -0.67 -22.72 -3.81
C SER A 104 -1.27 -24.10 -4.02
N SER A 105 -1.06 -24.97 -3.04
CA SER A 105 -1.66 -26.29 -2.92
C SER A 105 -3.18 -26.17 -3.02
N LEU A 106 -3.72 -26.45 -4.20
CA LEU A 106 -5.09 -26.88 -4.36
C LEU A 106 -5.17 -28.30 -3.78
N ARG A 107 -5.60 -28.40 -2.52
CA ARG A 107 -6.40 -29.50 -1.96
C ARG A 107 -6.86 -29.14 -0.57
#